data_AF-A0A352KCC0-F1
#
_entry.id   AF-A0A352KCC0-F1
#
_cell.length_a   1.000
_cell.length_b   1.000
_cell.length_c   1.000
_cell.angle_alpha   90.00
_cell.angle_beta   90.00
_cell.angle_gamma   90.00
#
_symmetry.space_group_name_H-M   'P 1'
#
loop_
_entity.id
_entity.type
_entity.pdbx_description
1 polymer ?
#
loop_
_entity_poly.entity_id
_entity_poly.type
_entity_poly.pdbx_seq_one_letter_code
_entity_poly.pdbx_strand_id
1 'polypeptide(L)'
;MTRPQTSIKPILFLFDSDQPKAGNAYGHKFDSSFLRALKTVDRAKATHSLVLRGDLLLDSLCYKPSRVASQDWTRSNRSGQQTRSSTSQQSADMALFKLLIGDFCDSFQNQWHMLDLVQLPELLMQLHTFYCIFVPTFPSRYRTSADEHLRRHPWYLGAAEPDLSNPLHQELLVDSLIRDAFVEQGGLYMPLGFEGELDGDFYGAEKFSSQGIVALPMDEFSERAPLIPISDKLTARAMVTLTRLKNRRALNVHERLANQLASLETARKAPVEYDWDLKQLPNAPDEVEVQARKLTDYLLSQTHEKGKSKARFFEQELGITAEDWRYLRDQLMDALGKASFDDVRVDAYGIRFSVLLPVQGRNGQTATVNTAWIVRSKERATLVTAIPGPKGAVSHSALDASPVVPPELEGADRWQAIFDRAVQAGQEAAAECVPTPMKISGGELIMEGECGGAYVIVPDARKGFARWLKTNGHGVRHYHGGVSVYAETESQSVDRAKAYAEAFAKVLRRNGVECRVSTYLT
;
A
#
# COMPACT_ATOMS: atom_id res chain seq x y z
N MET A 1 -38.41 35.08 8.55
CA MET A 1 -36.93 35.01 8.66
C MET A 1 -36.55 33.55 8.85
N THR A 2 -36.13 32.88 7.79
CA THR A 2 -35.56 31.53 7.85
C THR A 2 -34.26 31.59 8.65
N ARG A 3 -34.18 30.83 9.75
CA ARG A 3 -32.90 30.66 10.50
C ARG A 3 -31.85 30.19 9.48
N PRO A 4 -30.65 30.79 9.41
CA PRO A 4 -29.60 30.28 8.55
C PRO A 4 -29.36 28.80 8.93
N GLN A 5 -29.52 27.91 7.95
CA GLN A 5 -29.20 26.50 8.14
C GLN A 5 -27.77 26.42 8.68
N THR A 6 -27.62 25.82 9.84
CA THR A 6 -26.32 25.67 10.47
C THR A 6 -25.55 24.65 9.65
N SER A 7 -24.54 25.09 8.92
CA SER A 7 -23.65 24.16 8.21
C SER A 7 -22.99 23.26 9.26
N ILE A 8 -23.08 21.94 9.07
CA ILE A 8 -22.46 20.91 9.91
C ILE A 8 -21.27 20.36 9.14
N LYS A 9 -20.13 20.24 9.83
CA LYS A 9 -18.87 19.75 9.27
C LYS A 9 -18.16 18.86 10.29
N PRO A 10 -17.39 17.86 9.85
CA PRO A 10 -16.50 17.13 10.74
C PRO A 10 -15.38 18.07 11.25
N ILE A 11 -14.90 17.85 12.47
CA ILE A 11 -13.73 18.53 13.02
C ILE A 11 -12.86 17.56 13.81
N LEU A 12 -11.56 17.67 13.60
CA LEU A 12 -10.52 16.97 14.33
C LEU A 12 -9.75 18.01 15.16
N PHE A 13 -9.56 17.74 16.45
CA PHE A 13 -8.69 18.49 17.35
C PHE A 13 -7.46 17.64 17.67
N LEU A 14 -6.26 18.21 17.51
CA LEU A 14 -4.99 17.52 17.72
C LEU A 14 -4.23 18.05 18.93
N PHE A 15 -3.75 17.13 19.76
CA PHE A 15 -2.91 17.41 20.92
C PHE A 15 -1.64 16.58 20.86
N ASP A 16 -0.50 17.20 21.16
CA ASP A 16 0.76 16.47 21.37
C ASP A 16 0.75 15.80 22.75
N SER A 17 0.72 14.46 22.75
CA SER A 17 0.65 13.67 23.99
C SER A 17 2.00 13.14 24.46
N ASP A 18 3.06 13.26 23.65
CA ASP A 18 4.40 12.74 23.94
C ASP A 18 5.26 13.74 24.76
N GLN A 19 4.60 14.67 25.43
CA GLN A 19 5.27 15.73 26.18
C GLN A 19 5.68 15.24 27.58
N PRO A 20 6.95 15.40 28.02
CA PRO A 20 7.47 14.85 29.28
C PRO A 20 6.69 15.23 30.54
N LYS A 21 5.91 16.32 30.48
CA LYS A 21 5.10 16.86 31.58
C LYS A 21 3.62 16.46 31.50
N ALA A 22 3.22 15.64 30.53
CA ALA A 22 1.87 15.09 30.40
C ALA A 22 1.47 14.26 31.63
N GLY A 23 2.41 13.50 32.20
CA GLY A 23 2.19 12.63 33.35
C GLY A 23 1.35 11.38 33.00
N ASN A 24 1.10 10.50 33.97
CA ASN A 24 0.42 9.20 33.76
C ASN A 24 -1.11 9.30 33.53
N ALA A 25 -1.69 10.51 33.50
CA ALA A 25 -3.12 10.73 33.27
C ALA A 25 -3.38 11.01 31.79
N TYR A 26 -3.13 9.98 30.97
CA TYR A 26 -3.34 10.01 29.53
C TYR A 26 -4.81 10.35 29.20
N GLY A 27 -5.06 11.24 28.24
CA GLY A 27 -6.39 11.77 27.89
C GLY A 27 -6.95 12.88 28.81
N HIS A 28 -6.74 12.80 30.14
CA HIS A 28 -7.37 13.67 31.15
C HIS A 28 -7.31 15.17 30.89
N LYS A 29 -6.12 15.68 30.57
CA LYS A 29 -5.91 17.12 30.34
C LYS A 29 -6.53 17.61 29.03
N PHE A 30 -6.62 16.73 28.03
CA PHE A 30 -7.14 17.05 26.70
C PHE A 30 -8.67 17.07 26.69
N ASP A 31 -9.29 16.02 27.23
CA ASP A 31 -10.75 15.88 27.35
C ASP A 31 -11.36 17.06 28.11
N SER A 32 -10.79 17.40 29.28
CA SER A 32 -11.25 18.52 30.11
C SER A 32 -11.16 19.86 29.40
N SER A 33 -10.12 20.03 28.57
CA SER A 33 -9.90 21.26 27.79
C SER A 33 -10.88 21.35 26.63
N PHE A 34 -11.13 20.24 25.94
CA PHE A 34 -12.13 20.11 24.90
C PHE A 34 -13.53 20.40 25.40
N LEU A 35 -13.98 19.75 26.48
CA LEU A 35 -15.32 19.98 27.03
C LEU A 35 -15.51 21.42 27.50
N ARG A 36 -14.47 22.03 28.09
CA ARG A 36 -14.51 23.46 28.46
C ARG A 36 -14.67 24.36 27.24
N ALA A 37 -13.93 24.09 26.18
CA ALA A 37 -14.06 24.84 24.92
C ALA A 37 -15.46 24.67 24.33
N LEU A 38 -15.94 23.42 24.23
CA LEU A 38 -17.26 23.09 23.71
C LEU A 38 -18.38 23.79 24.49
N LYS A 39 -18.37 23.72 25.83
CA LYS A 39 -19.35 24.40 26.68
C LYS A 39 -19.37 25.91 26.46
N THR A 40 -18.20 26.49 26.19
CA THR A 40 -18.05 27.93 26.02
C THR A 40 -18.63 28.40 24.68
N VAL A 41 -18.37 27.66 23.60
CA VAL A 41 -18.79 28.01 22.24
C VAL A 41 -20.22 27.60 21.93
N ASP A 42 -20.66 26.45 22.45
CA ASP A 42 -21.99 25.88 22.19
C ASP A 42 -22.99 26.17 23.32
N ARG A 43 -23.18 27.45 23.62
CA ARG A 43 -24.17 27.90 24.62
C ARG A 43 -25.60 27.52 24.27
N ALA A 44 -25.87 27.36 22.97
CA ALA A 44 -27.17 26.96 22.45
C ALA A 44 -27.41 25.44 22.57
N LYS A 45 -26.40 24.66 22.98
CA LYS A 45 -26.45 23.20 23.10
C LYS A 45 -26.87 22.53 21.79
N ALA A 46 -26.38 23.08 20.67
CA ALA A 46 -26.73 22.70 19.32
C ALA A 46 -25.88 21.54 18.77
N THR A 47 -24.78 21.21 19.42
CA THR A 47 -23.93 20.07 19.03
C THR A 47 -24.68 18.77 19.32
N HIS A 48 -24.84 17.98 18.27
CA HIS A 48 -25.36 16.63 18.32
C HIS A 48 -24.42 15.74 17.51
N SER A 49 -23.51 15.06 18.19
CA SER A 49 -22.42 14.31 17.54
C SER A 49 -21.86 13.23 18.44
N LEU A 50 -21.42 12.14 17.84
CA LEU A 50 -20.39 11.28 18.42
C LEU A 50 -19.12 12.10 18.74
N VAL A 51 -18.36 11.64 19.71
CA VAL A 51 -17.02 12.13 20.03
C VAL A 51 -16.11 10.91 20.06
N LEU A 52 -15.22 10.82 19.08
CA LEU A 52 -14.25 9.73 18.96
C LEU A 52 -12.90 10.21 19.48
N ARG A 53 -12.20 9.37 20.25
CA ARG A 53 -10.98 9.78 20.97
C ARG A 53 -9.91 8.70 20.92
N GLY A 54 -8.65 9.09 21.06
CA GLY A 54 -7.50 8.18 21.07
C GLY A 54 -6.34 8.67 20.23
N ASP A 55 -5.37 7.79 19.98
CA ASP A 55 -4.16 8.14 19.26
C ASP A 55 -4.32 8.19 17.74
N LEU A 56 -3.54 9.06 17.10
CA LEU A 56 -3.34 9.06 15.66
C LEU A 56 -2.37 7.96 15.23
N LEU A 57 -2.88 6.78 14.87
CA LEU A 57 -2.10 5.57 14.60
C LEU A 57 -1.56 5.46 13.16
N LEU A 58 -0.86 6.49 12.66
CA LEU A 58 -0.26 6.48 11.31
C LEU A 58 0.78 5.36 11.11
N ASP A 59 1.56 5.08 12.15
CA ASP A 59 2.62 4.07 12.15
C ASP A 59 2.04 2.65 12.00
N SER A 60 0.86 2.38 12.59
CA SER A 60 0.18 1.08 12.47
C SER A 60 -0.10 0.68 11.02
N LEU A 61 -0.20 1.67 10.12
CA LEU A 61 -0.55 1.50 8.72
C LEU A 61 0.66 1.32 7.78
N CYS A 62 1.89 1.34 8.32
CA CYS A 62 3.12 1.25 7.52
C CYS A 62 3.80 -0.13 7.55
N TYR A 63 3.16 -1.16 8.12
CA TYR A 63 3.75 -2.48 8.24
C TYR A 63 3.43 -3.40 7.06
N LYS A 64 4.44 -4.14 6.59
CA LYS A 64 4.30 -5.17 5.55
C LYS A 64 4.77 -6.53 6.07
N PRO A 65 4.20 -7.65 5.59
CA PRO A 65 4.67 -8.99 5.93
C PRO A 65 6.17 -9.13 5.63
N SER A 66 6.93 -9.67 6.59
CA SER A 66 8.39 -9.77 6.47
C SER A 66 8.94 -11.16 6.75
N ARG A 67 8.24 -11.96 7.56
CA ARG A 67 8.63 -13.34 7.86
C ARG A 67 7.42 -14.20 8.24
N VAL A 68 7.45 -15.47 7.85
CA VAL A 68 6.52 -16.49 8.37
C VAL A 68 7.33 -17.72 8.75
N ALA A 69 7.10 -18.25 9.93
CA ALA A 69 7.77 -19.44 10.42
C ALA A 69 6.79 -20.40 11.10
N SER A 70 7.19 -21.66 11.17
CA SER A 70 6.50 -22.70 11.93
C SER A 70 7.54 -23.55 12.65
N GLN A 71 7.28 -23.81 13.92
CA GLN A 71 8.13 -24.66 14.77
C GLN A 71 7.26 -25.67 15.52
N ASP A 72 7.80 -26.87 15.71
CA ASP A 72 7.19 -27.87 16.57
C ASP A 72 7.37 -27.47 18.03
N TRP A 73 6.26 -27.42 18.74
CA TRP A 73 6.25 -27.17 20.17
C TRP A 73 5.79 -28.41 20.92
N THR A 74 6.66 -28.89 21.82
CA THR A 74 6.31 -29.95 22.77
C THR A 74 5.77 -29.31 24.05
N ARG A 75 4.46 -29.39 24.25
CA ARG A 75 3.87 -29.15 25.58
C ARG A 75 4.15 -30.37 26.43
N SER A 76 4.71 -30.21 27.63
CA SER A 76 4.90 -31.30 28.60
C SER A 76 3.55 -31.73 29.21
N ASN A 77 2.59 -32.11 28.38
CA ASN A 77 1.34 -32.70 28.83
C ASN A 77 1.48 -34.22 28.84
N ARG A 78 0.80 -34.90 29.77
CA ARG A 78 0.85 -36.36 30.01
C ARG A 78 0.55 -37.23 28.77
N SER A 79 0.10 -36.65 27.65
CA SER A 79 -0.18 -37.33 26.38
C SER A 79 0.95 -37.29 25.34
N GLY A 80 2.03 -36.54 25.56
CA GLY A 80 3.19 -36.47 24.64
C GLY A 80 2.87 -35.90 23.24
N GLN A 81 1.72 -35.24 23.07
CA GLN A 81 1.25 -34.78 21.76
C GLN A 81 2.01 -33.51 21.34
N GLN A 82 2.76 -33.61 20.24
CA GLN A 82 3.41 -32.47 19.60
C GLN A 82 2.37 -31.56 18.96
N THR A 83 2.46 -30.25 19.22
CA THR A 83 1.61 -29.23 18.62
C THR A 83 2.47 -28.27 17.84
N ARG A 84 2.14 -28.04 16.56
CA ARG A 84 2.86 -27.12 15.69
C ARG A 84 2.31 -25.70 15.84
N SER A 85 3.20 -24.72 16.04
CA SER A 85 2.83 -23.31 16.13
C SER A 85 3.41 -22.53 14.95
N SER A 86 2.58 -21.66 14.35
CA SER A 86 3.00 -20.73 13.30
C SER A 86 3.17 -19.32 13.87
N THR A 87 4.20 -18.60 13.43
CA THR A 87 4.43 -17.19 13.74
C THR A 87 4.53 -16.38 12.45
N SER A 88 4.04 -15.15 12.49
CA SER A 88 4.23 -14.16 11.43
C SER A 88 4.86 -12.90 12.01
N GLN A 89 5.69 -12.24 11.21
CA GLN A 89 6.29 -10.95 11.53
C GLN A 89 6.01 -9.98 10.41
N GLN A 90 5.94 -8.70 10.77
CA GLN A 90 5.87 -7.59 9.84
C GLN A 90 7.08 -6.68 10.05
N SER A 91 7.43 -5.90 9.03
CA SER A 91 8.45 -4.86 9.11
C SER A 91 7.86 -3.53 8.69
N ALA A 92 8.25 -2.47 9.38
CA ALA A 92 7.87 -1.12 9.03
C ALA A 92 8.50 -0.68 7.70
N ASP A 93 7.68 -0.09 6.83
CA ASP A 93 8.06 0.54 5.58
C ASP A 93 8.14 2.06 5.81
N MET A 94 9.36 2.55 6.03
CA MET A 94 9.60 3.96 6.32
C MET A 94 9.21 4.89 5.18
N ALA A 95 9.27 4.41 3.94
CA ALA A 95 8.89 5.21 2.79
C ALA A 95 7.36 5.36 2.75
N LEU A 96 6.61 4.30 3.06
CA LEU A 96 5.16 4.36 3.27
C LEU A 96 4.79 5.24 4.47
N PHE A 97 5.52 5.15 5.59
CA PHE A 97 5.27 6.01 6.75
C PHE A 97 5.39 7.50 6.42
N LYS A 98 6.47 7.90 5.73
CA LYS A 98 6.65 9.28 5.23
C LYS A 98 5.52 9.71 4.30
N LEU A 99 5.04 8.81 3.44
CA LEU A 99 3.91 9.08 2.57
C LEU A 99 2.62 9.29 3.35
N LEU A 100 2.34 8.48 4.37
CA LEU A 100 1.13 8.60 5.19
C LEU A 100 1.10 9.93 5.94
N ILE A 101 2.22 10.32 6.56
CA ILE A 101 2.38 11.65 7.18
C ILE A 101 2.13 12.74 6.15
N GLY A 102 2.77 12.61 4.98
CA GLY A 102 2.68 13.62 3.96
C GLY A 102 1.27 13.77 3.41
N ASP A 103 0.63 12.66 3.09
CA ASP A 103 -0.72 12.64 2.56
C ASP A 103 -1.74 13.17 3.58
N PHE A 104 -1.61 12.81 4.85
CA PHE A 104 -2.43 13.35 5.93
C PHE A 104 -2.34 14.88 6.00
N CYS A 105 -1.14 15.44 6.08
CA CYS A 105 -0.96 16.90 6.14
C CYS A 105 -1.39 17.60 4.84
N ASP A 106 -1.00 17.06 3.68
CA ASP A 106 -1.34 17.57 2.35
C ASP A 106 -2.86 17.57 2.09
N SER A 107 -3.60 16.63 2.70
CA SER A 107 -5.06 16.56 2.55
C SER A 107 -5.80 17.78 3.12
N PHE A 108 -5.20 18.48 4.08
CA PHE A 108 -5.81 19.63 4.73
C PHE A 108 -5.53 20.97 4.03
N GLN A 109 -4.55 21.05 3.13
CA GLN A 109 -4.13 22.34 2.52
C GLN A 109 -5.28 23.12 1.85
N ASN A 110 -6.29 22.42 1.32
CA ASN A 110 -7.46 23.01 0.65
C ASN A 110 -8.75 22.85 1.47
N GLN A 111 -8.64 22.51 2.76
CA GLN A 111 -9.76 22.40 3.69
C GLN A 111 -9.62 23.44 4.80
N TRP A 112 -10.66 23.64 5.60
CA TRP A 112 -10.54 24.49 6.78
C TRP A 112 -9.59 23.83 7.79
N HIS A 113 -8.53 24.53 8.19
CA HIS A 113 -7.65 24.10 9.28
C HIS A 113 -7.04 25.32 10.00
N MET A 114 -6.58 25.06 11.22
CA MET A 114 -5.75 25.93 12.05
C MET A 114 -4.42 25.25 12.39
N LEU A 115 -4.09 24.14 11.75
CA LEU A 115 -2.83 23.43 11.93
C LEU A 115 -1.65 24.19 11.28
N ASP A 116 -0.48 24.13 11.92
CA ASP A 116 0.80 24.49 11.29
C ASP A 116 1.26 23.32 10.40
N LEU A 117 0.87 23.34 9.12
CA LEU A 117 1.20 22.28 8.17
C LEU A 117 2.69 22.28 7.75
N VAL A 118 3.47 23.28 8.15
CA VAL A 118 4.93 23.32 7.92
C VAL A 118 5.65 22.54 9.02
N GLN A 119 5.26 22.73 10.28
CA GLN A 119 5.87 22.05 11.43
C GLN A 119 5.29 20.65 11.68
N LEU A 120 3.99 20.46 11.49
CA LEU A 120 3.29 19.21 11.84
C LEU A 120 3.93 17.94 11.23
N PRO A 121 4.35 17.89 9.95
CA PRO A 121 5.02 16.71 9.41
C PRO A 121 6.30 16.32 10.16
N GLU A 122 7.05 17.30 10.66
CA GLU A 122 8.30 17.06 11.39
C GLU A 122 8.02 16.45 12.78
N LEU A 123 7.00 16.94 13.47
CA LEU A 123 6.54 16.36 14.74
C LEU A 123 6.06 14.91 14.55
N LEU A 124 5.29 14.65 13.48
CA LEU A 124 4.82 13.30 13.14
C LEU A 124 5.98 12.35 12.81
N MET A 125 7.04 12.84 12.15
CA MET A 125 8.23 12.04 11.84
C MET A 125 9.08 11.69 13.06
N GLN A 126 9.02 12.50 14.12
CA GLN A 126 9.71 12.25 15.39
C GLN A 126 9.00 11.20 16.26
N LEU A 127 7.95 10.54 15.73
CA LEU A 127 7.14 9.54 16.43
C LEU A 127 6.45 10.08 17.67
N HIS A 128 6.17 11.38 17.70
CA HIS A 128 5.27 11.94 18.71
C HIS A 128 3.92 11.23 18.60
N THR A 129 3.38 10.86 19.76
CA THR A 129 2.03 10.32 19.88
C THR A 129 1.04 11.48 19.95
N PHE A 130 0.03 11.51 19.08
CA PHE A 130 -0.96 12.59 19.05
C PHE A 130 -2.32 12.09 19.52
N TYR A 131 -2.84 12.72 20.57
CA TYR A 131 -4.19 12.47 21.03
C TYR A 131 -5.17 13.27 20.18
N CYS A 132 -6.11 12.55 19.58
CA CYS A 132 -7.16 13.08 18.73
C CYS A 132 -8.48 13.18 19.50
N ILE A 133 -9.20 14.26 19.28
CA ILE A 133 -10.64 14.33 19.56
C ILE A 133 -11.34 14.65 18.25
N PHE A 134 -12.09 13.69 17.73
CA PHE A 134 -12.79 13.79 16.47
C PHE A 134 -14.31 13.90 16.69
N VAL A 135 -14.92 14.92 16.10
CA VAL A 135 -16.36 15.22 16.22
C VAL A 135 -16.96 15.24 14.80
N PRO A 136 -17.62 14.14 14.36
CA PRO A 136 -18.09 13.99 12.98
C PRO A 136 -19.13 15.00 12.53
N THR A 137 -20.00 15.47 13.44
CA THR A 137 -21.10 16.39 13.13
C THR A 137 -21.04 17.63 14.00
N PHE A 138 -20.13 18.54 13.65
CA PHE A 138 -19.88 19.76 14.41
C PHE A 138 -20.46 21.02 13.72
N PRO A 139 -21.21 21.88 14.42
CA PRO A 139 -21.66 23.15 13.86
C PRO A 139 -20.49 24.02 13.41
N SER A 140 -20.37 24.26 12.10
CA SER A 140 -19.16 24.85 11.50
C SER A 140 -18.84 26.26 12.01
N ARG A 141 -19.87 26.99 12.48
CA ARG A 141 -19.75 28.31 13.13
C ARG A 141 -18.93 28.31 14.44
N TYR A 142 -18.77 27.17 15.10
CA TYR A 142 -18.04 27.08 16.37
C TYR A 142 -16.56 26.78 16.21
N ARG A 143 -16.11 26.37 15.01
CA ARG A 143 -14.78 25.77 14.80
C ARG A 143 -13.62 26.70 15.15
N THR A 144 -13.64 27.92 14.63
CA THR A 144 -12.62 28.95 14.93
C THR A 144 -12.57 29.25 16.42
N SER A 145 -13.72 29.50 17.05
CA SER A 145 -13.75 29.85 18.47
C SER A 145 -13.35 28.67 19.37
N ALA A 146 -13.68 27.44 18.98
CA ALA A 146 -13.24 26.25 19.70
C ALA A 146 -11.71 26.10 19.67
N ASP A 147 -11.09 26.30 18.48
CA ASP A 147 -9.64 26.34 18.32
C ASP A 147 -9.00 27.40 19.23
N GLU A 148 -9.49 28.64 19.17
CA GLU A 148 -8.98 29.76 19.99
C GLU A 148 -9.03 29.47 21.51
N HIS A 149 -10.09 28.81 21.98
CA HIS A 149 -10.19 28.41 23.39
C HIS A 149 -9.17 27.33 23.75
N LEU A 150 -8.95 26.38 22.84
CA LEU A 150 -8.00 25.27 23.02
C LEU A 150 -6.53 25.70 22.91
N ARG A 151 -6.21 26.80 22.21
CA ARG A 151 -4.85 27.39 22.15
C ARG A 151 -4.26 27.74 23.52
N ARG A 152 -5.10 27.88 24.56
CA ARG A 152 -4.64 28.08 25.94
C ARG A 152 -4.01 26.81 26.54
N HIS A 153 -4.27 25.65 25.95
CA HIS A 153 -3.66 24.39 26.35
C HIS A 153 -2.26 24.28 25.72
N PRO A 154 -1.20 24.08 26.52
CA PRO A 154 0.19 24.18 26.04
C PRO A 154 0.57 23.14 24.99
N TRP A 155 -0.20 22.07 24.85
CA TRP A 155 0.08 20.97 23.91
C TRP A 155 -0.99 20.84 22.82
N TYR A 156 -1.86 21.84 22.66
CA TYR A 156 -2.81 21.85 21.57
C TYR A 156 -2.16 22.35 20.28
N LEU A 157 -2.30 21.59 19.20
CA LEU A 157 -1.64 21.86 17.93
C LEU A 157 -2.54 22.60 16.95
N GLY A 158 -3.85 22.40 17.05
CA GLY A 158 -4.85 23.03 16.21
C GLY A 158 -5.97 22.06 15.82
N ALA A 159 -6.88 22.56 15.00
CA ALA A 159 -7.98 21.79 14.46
C ALA A 159 -7.97 21.75 12.93
N ALA A 160 -8.61 20.75 12.35
CA ALA A 160 -8.85 20.66 10.91
C ALA A 160 -10.24 20.07 10.61
N GLU A 161 -10.76 20.32 9.41
CA GLU A 161 -11.95 19.68 8.85
C GLU A 161 -11.53 18.45 8.04
N PRO A 162 -11.75 17.21 8.50
CA PRO A 162 -11.45 16.01 7.71
C PRO A 162 -12.42 15.79 6.55
N ASP A 163 -11.91 15.35 5.40
CA ASP A 163 -12.73 14.77 4.33
C ASP A 163 -13.19 13.33 4.69
N LEU A 164 -14.48 13.12 4.96
CA LEU A 164 -15.04 11.79 5.24
C LEU A 164 -15.26 10.91 4.00
N SER A 165 -14.87 11.38 2.81
CA SER A 165 -14.67 10.51 1.64
C SER A 165 -13.21 10.08 1.48
N ASN A 166 -12.26 10.69 2.20
CA ASN A 166 -10.85 10.32 2.12
C ASN A 166 -10.61 9.00 2.90
N PRO A 167 -10.11 7.94 2.23
CA PRO A 167 -9.90 6.65 2.88
C PRO A 167 -8.91 6.71 4.05
N LEU A 168 -7.88 7.57 3.98
CA LEU A 168 -6.93 7.71 5.09
C LEU A 168 -7.57 8.35 6.32
N HIS A 169 -8.48 9.31 6.12
CA HIS A 169 -9.22 9.92 7.23
C HIS A 169 -10.22 8.95 7.87
N GLN A 170 -10.90 8.13 7.07
CA GLN A 170 -11.79 7.11 7.61
C GLN A 170 -10.99 6.09 8.44
N GLU A 171 -9.90 5.55 7.90
CA GLU A 171 -9.07 4.56 8.59
C GLU A 171 -8.50 5.12 9.91
N LEU A 172 -8.00 6.36 9.91
CA LEU A 172 -7.40 6.98 11.10
C LEU A 172 -8.41 7.50 12.12
N LEU A 173 -9.56 8.03 11.68
CA LEU A 173 -10.48 8.78 12.56
C LEU A 173 -11.78 8.04 12.86
N VAL A 174 -12.24 7.17 11.96
CA VAL A 174 -13.51 6.46 12.09
C VAL A 174 -13.28 5.02 12.56
N ASP A 175 -12.28 4.35 11.97
CA ASP A 175 -12.03 2.94 12.24
C ASP A 175 -11.07 2.71 13.42
N SER A 176 -10.16 3.67 13.66
CA SER A 176 -9.12 3.53 14.69
C SER A 176 -9.43 4.21 16.03
N LEU A 177 -10.18 5.33 16.03
CA LEU A 177 -10.51 6.05 17.26
C LEU A 177 -11.65 5.37 18.03
N ILE A 178 -11.59 5.46 19.36
CA ILE A 178 -12.57 4.84 20.25
C ILE A 178 -13.90 5.61 20.15
N ARG A 179 -14.99 4.88 19.90
CA ARG A 179 -16.36 5.41 19.85
C ARG A 179 -17.06 5.18 21.20
N ASP A 180 -16.73 5.99 22.19
CA ASP A 180 -17.20 5.81 23.57
C ASP A 180 -18.08 6.94 24.09
N ALA A 181 -18.33 8.00 23.31
CA ALA A 181 -19.18 9.10 23.76
C ALA A 181 -19.99 9.76 22.65
N PHE A 182 -21.13 10.35 23.02
CA PHE A 182 -21.80 11.37 22.21
C PHE A 182 -22.26 12.55 23.06
N VAL A 183 -22.35 13.71 22.42
CA VAL A 183 -22.92 14.94 22.99
C VAL A 183 -24.28 15.18 22.37
N GLU A 184 -25.26 15.43 23.23
CA GLU A 184 -26.62 15.77 22.83
C GLU A 184 -27.21 16.75 23.86
N GLN A 185 -27.75 17.88 23.39
CA GLN A 185 -28.43 18.87 24.24
C GLN A 185 -27.58 19.33 25.45
N GLY A 186 -26.25 19.40 25.27
CA GLY A 186 -25.29 19.77 26.31
C GLY A 186 -25.09 18.72 27.41
N GLY A 187 -25.64 17.51 27.23
CA GLY A 187 -25.30 16.32 27.99
C GLY A 187 -24.16 15.55 27.31
N LEU A 188 -23.52 14.67 28.08
CA LEU A 188 -22.46 13.77 27.62
C LEU A 188 -22.88 12.34 27.98
N TYR A 189 -22.94 11.47 26.99
CA TYR A 189 -23.45 10.12 27.12
C TYR A 189 -22.36 9.12 26.77
N MET A 190 -22.21 8.07 27.57
CA MET A 190 -21.23 7.00 27.37
C MET A 190 -21.89 5.64 27.57
N PRO A 191 -21.42 4.59 26.89
CA PRO A 191 -21.93 3.25 27.11
C PRO A 191 -21.43 2.65 28.42
N LEU A 192 -22.25 1.81 29.05
CA LEU A 192 -21.83 0.89 30.08
C LEU A 192 -21.06 -0.28 29.46
N GLY A 193 -20.00 -0.70 30.15
CA GLY A 193 -19.28 -1.93 29.85
C GLY A 193 -20.11 -3.18 30.14
N PHE A 194 -19.54 -4.34 29.81
CA PHE A 194 -20.23 -5.63 29.94
C PHE A 194 -20.71 -5.93 31.37
N GLU A 195 -19.97 -5.48 32.38
CA GLU A 195 -20.30 -5.67 33.80
C GLU A 195 -21.38 -4.70 34.31
N GLY A 196 -21.89 -3.81 33.46
CA GLY A 196 -22.89 -2.81 33.82
C GLY A 196 -22.33 -1.59 34.55
N GLU A 197 -21.01 -1.43 34.57
CA GLU A 197 -20.29 -0.25 35.06
C GLU A 197 -19.75 0.56 33.88
N LEU A 198 -19.47 1.85 34.09
CA LEU A 198 -18.80 2.65 33.06
C LEU A 198 -17.39 2.11 32.82
N ASP A 199 -17.10 1.73 31.58
CA ASP A 199 -15.77 1.30 31.15
C ASP A 199 -15.03 2.49 30.53
N GLY A 200 -14.23 3.18 31.35
CA GLY A 200 -13.49 4.39 30.96
C GLY A 200 -14.02 5.69 31.58
N ASP A 201 -13.41 6.81 31.21
CA ASP A 201 -13.76 8.15 31.70
C ASP A 201 -13.72 9.18 30.55
N PHE A 202 -14.48 10.25 30.72
CA PHE A 202 -14.40 11.45 29.91
C PHE A 202 -14.21 12.65 30.83
N TYR A 203 -12.95 12.94 31.06
CA TYR A 203 -12.55 13.87 32.10
C TYR A 203 -13.07 15.29 31.89
N GLY A 204 -13.60 15.88 32.97
CA GLY A 204 -14.21 17.22 32.97
C GLY A 204 -15.70 17.22 32.66
N ALA A 205 -16.32 16.05 32.52
CA ALA A 205 -17.76 15.88 32.32
C ALA A 205 -18.61 16.57 33.39
N GLU A 206 -18.19 16.52 34.66
CA GLU A 206 -18.86 17.14 35.81
C GLU A 206 -18.89 18.68 35.71
N LYS A 207 -17.90 19.25 35.03
CA LYS A 207 -17.85 20.70 34.74
C LYS A 207 -18.54 21.03 33.43
N PHE A 208 -18.69 20.08 32.53
CA PHE A 208 -19.38 20.23 31.26
C PHE A 208 -20.90 20.24 31.45
N SER A 209 -21.44 19.16 32.00
CA SER A 209 -22.86 18.92 32.25
C SER A 209 -23.13 18.86 33.75
N SER A 210 -24.28 19.40 34.18
CA SER A 210 -24.73 19.27 35.58
C SER A 210 -25.02 17.83 36.00
N GLN A 211 -25.25 16.94 35.03
CA GLN A 211 -25.45 15.51 35.26
C GLN A 211 -24.13 14.72 35.20
N GLY A 212 -23.00 15.36 34.86
CA GLY A 212 -21.77 14.64 34.55
C GLY A 212 -21.94 13.75 33.32
N ILE A 213 -21.39 12.53 33.39
CA ILE A 213 -21.56 11.48 32.39
C ILE A 213 -22.91 10.79 32.61
N VAL A 214 -23.71 10.67 31.56
CA VAL A 214 -24.92 9.84 31.54
C VAL A 214 -24.55 8.49 30.96
N ALA A 215 -24.48 7.46 31.80
CA ALA A 215 -24.18 6.10 31.39
C ALA A 215 -25.43 5.42 30.81
N LEU A 216 -25.29 4.81 29.63
CA LEU A 216 -26.37 4.12 28.93
C LEU A 216 -26.02 2.64 28.69
N PRO A 217 -26.98 1.71 28.74
CA PRO A 217 -26.80 0.38 28.17
C PRO A 217 -26.31 0.45 26.71
N MET A 218 -25.48 -0.51 26.27
CA MET A 218 -24.84 -0.52 24.93
C MET A 218 -25.84 -0.44 23.77
N ASP A 219 -26.99 -1.09 23.90
CA ASP A 219 -28.09 -1.05 22.93
C ASP A 219 -28.70 0.35 22.85
N GLU A 220 -29.06 0.95 23.99
CA GLU A 220 -29.58 2.33 24.04
C GLU A 220 -28.55 3.33 23.51
N PHE A 221 -27.27 3.17 23.86
CA PHE A 221 -26.20 4.01 23.34
C PHE A 221 -26.13 3.92 21.82
N SER A 222 -26.18 2.71 21.26
CA SER A 222 -26.11 2.48 19.82
C SER A 222 -27.31 3.04 19.06
N GLU A 223 -28.50 3.00 19.65
CA GLU A 223 -29.73 3.57 19.07
C GLU A 223 -29.74 5.11 19.09
N ARG A 224 -29.21 5.71 20.17
CA ARG A 224 -29.22 7.18 20.35
C ARG A 224 -28.02 7.88 19.72
N ALA A 225 -26.88 7.21 19.62
CA ALA A 225 -25.66 7.80 19.10
C ALA A 225 -25.84 8.29 17.64
N PRO A 226 -25.46 9.54 17.32
CA PRO A 226 -25.53 10.04 15.95
C PRO A 226 -24.71 9.20 14.99
N LEU A 227 -25.23 9.01 13.77
CA LEU A 227 -24.47 8.38 12.71
C LEU A 227 -23.35 9.29 12.19
N ILE A 228 -22.24 8.68 11.79
CA ILE A 228 -21.14 9.36 11.11
C ILE A 228 -21.55 9.56 9.64
N PRO A 229 -21.56 10.78 9.09
CA PRO A 229 -21.99 11.05 7.71
C PRO A 229 -20.88 10.70 6.71
N ILE A 230 -20.60 9.41 6.55
CA ILE A 230 -19.66 8.88 5.55
C ILE A 230 -20.21 9.15 4.14
N SER A 231 -19.31 9.49 3.20
CA SER A 231 -19.65 9.72 1.80
C SER A 231 -18.82 8.81 0.89
N ASP A 232 -19.49 7.95 0.13
CA ASP A 232 -18.84 7.10 -0.88
C ASP A 232 -18.39 7.90 -2.11
N LYS A 233 -18.88 9.14 -2.26
CA LYS A 233 -18.47 10.02 -3.35
C LYS A 233 -17.12 10.65 -3.01
N LEU A 234 -16.05 10.08 -3.58
CA LEU A 234 -14.69 10.59 -3.45
C LEU A 234 -14.57 12.02 -4.00
N THR A 235 -13.97 12.91 -3.21
CA THR A 235 -13.45 14.18 -3.72
C THR A 235 -12.22 13.95 -4.62
N ALA A 236 -11.83 14.95 -5.41
CA ALA A 236 -10.59 14.89 -6.18
C ALA A 236 -9.37 14.65 -5.27
N ARG A 237 -9.33 15.27 -4.08
CA ARG A 237 -8.24 15.06 -3.12
C ARG A 237 -8.28 13.65 -2.50
N ALA A 238 -9.46 13.12 -2.17
CA ALA A 238 -9.61 11.75 -1.69
C ALA A 238 -9.17 10.72 -2.74
N MET A 239 -9.41 10.97 -4.04
CA MET A 239 -8.93 10.12 -5.13
C MET A 239 -7.40 10.07 -5.22
N VAL A 240 -6.71 11.18 -4.93
CA VAL A 240 -5.25 11.22 -4.84
C VAL A 240 -4.76 10.31 -3.71
N THR A 241 -5.37 10.40 -2.52
CA THR A 241 -5.04 9.51 -1.39
C THR A 241 -5.29 8.05 -1.75
N LEU A 242 -6.45 7.73 -2.32
CA LEU A 242 -6.79 6.36 -2.71
C LEU A 242 -5.73 5.77 -3.66
N THR A 243 -5.35 6.53 -4.69
CA THR A 243 -4.32 6.10 -5.64
C THR A 243 -2.96 5.92 -4.95
N ARG A 244 -2.55 6.87 -4.10
CA ARG A 244 -1.29 6.79 -3.33
C ARG A 244 -1.24 5.54 -2.45
N LEU A 245 -2.29 5.30 -1.68
CA LEU A 245 -2.40 4.14 -0.78
C LEU A 245 -2.42 2.83 -1.57
N LYS A 246 -3.24 2.74 -2.63
CA LYS A 246 -3.33 1.54 -3.48
C LYS A 246 -1.96 1.14 -4.05
N ASN A 247 -1.20 2.10 -4.57
CA ASN A 247 0.10 1.82 -5.17
C ASN A 247 1.17 1.48 -4.13
N ARG A 248 1.20 2.19 -2.99
CA ARG A 248 2.30 2.06 -2.02
C ARG A 248 2.09 0.97 -0.97
N ARG A 249 0.83 0.59 -0.71
CA ARG A 249 0.48 -0.59 0.11
C ARG A 249 0.42 -1.89 -0.71
N ALA A 250 0.53 -1.83 -2.04
CA ALA A 250 0.59 -3.03 -2.86
C ALA A 250 1.69 -3.98 -2.37
N LEU A 251 1.32 -5.24 -2.19
CA LEU A 251 2.23 -6.29 -1.75
C LEU A 251 2.78 -7.03 -2.96
N ASN A 252 4.09 -7.25 -2.97
CA ASN A 252 4.74 -8.08 -4.00
C ASN A 252 4.30 -9.56 -3.87
N VAL A 253 4.67 -10.40 -4.86
CA VAL A 253 4.31 -11.85 -4.85
C VAL A 253 4.66 -12.54 -3.52
N HIS A 254 5.83 -12.22 -2.95
CA HIS A 254 6.32 -12.87 -1.75
C HIS A 254 5.65 -12.37 -0.47
N GLU A 255 5.41 -11.07 -0.38
CA GLU A 255 4.65 -10.46 0.73
C GLU A 255 3.20 -10.97 0.77
N ARG A 256 2.55 -11.10 -0.39
CA ARG A 256 1.20 -11.69 -0.48
C ARG A 256 1.18 -13.13 -0.01
N LEU A 257 2.17 -13.92 -0.41
CA LEU A 257 2.28 -15.33 -0.01
C LEU A 257 2.54 -15.45 1.49
N ALA A 258 3.40 -14.60 2.06
CA ALA A 258 3.63 -14.51 3.49
C ALA A 258 2.35 -14.12 4.25
N ASN A 259 1.62 -13.12 3.76
CA ASN A 259 0.35 -12.70 4.37
C ASN A 259 -0.69 -13.83 4.39
N GLN A 260 -0.81 -14.58 3.28
CA GLN A 260 -1.75 -15.68 3.18
C GLN A 260 -1.33 -16.86 4.07
N LEU A 261 -0.04 -17.22 4.10
CA LEU A 261 0.45 -18.28 4.99
C LEU A 261 0.20 -17.98 6.47
N ALA A 262 0.24 -16.71 6.88
CA ALA A 262 -0.02 -16.32 8.27
C ALA A 262 -1.45 -16.64 8.73
N SER A 263 -2.42 -16.64 7.81
CA SER A 263 -3.83 -16.92 8.10
C SER A 263 -4.28 -18.34 7.76
N LEU A 264 -3.50 -19.10 6.97
CA LEU A 264 -3.89 -20.42 6.49
C LEU A 264 -3.72 -21.54 7.52
N GLU A 265 -4.78 -22.31 7.71
CA GLU A 265 -4.75 -23.52 8.54
C GLU A 265 -3.83 -24.61 7.98
N THR A 266 -3.76 -24.75 6.65
CA THR A 266 -2.87 -25.71 5.97
C THR A 266 -1.40 -25.42 6.26
N ALA A 267 -1.03 -24.14 6.40
CA ALA A 267 0.32 -23.74 6.77
C ALA A 267 0.63 -24.09 8.24
N ARG A 268 -0.34 -23.90 9.16
CA ARG A 268 -0.21 -24.31 10.58
C ARG A 268 -0.03 -25.82 10.74
N LYS A 269 -0.67 -26.59 9.87
CA LYS A 269 -0.61 -28.06 9.81
C LYS A 269 0.39 -28.58 8.77
N ALA A 270 1.35 -27.74 8.34
CA ALA A 270 2.40 -28.18 7.44
C ALA A 270 3.06 -29.47 7.99
N PRO A 271 3.56 -30.39 7.16
CA PRO A 271 4.25 -31.60 7.60
C PRO A 271 5.71 -31.33 8.02
N VAL A 272 6.29 -30.21 7.60
CA VAL A 272 7.67 -29.80 7.94
C VAL A 272 7.71 -28.43 8.63
N GLU A 273 8.71 -28.23 9.49
CA GLU A 273 9.08 -26.89 9.96
C GLU A 273 9.54 -26.03 8.79
N TYR A 274 9.30 -24.73 8.90
CA TYR A 274 9.77 -23.78 7.89
C TYR A 274 10.03 -22.43 8.55
N ASP A 275 10.97 -21.69 7.96
CA ASP A 275 11.29 -20.34 8.36
C ASP A 275 11.60 -19.53 7.11
N TRP A 276 10.68 -18.67 6.74
CA TRP A 276 10.76 -17.87 5.53
C TRP A 276 10.84 -16.39 5.87
N ASP A 277 12.07 -15.88 5.91
CA ASP A 277 12.38 -14.45 6.04
C ASP A 277 12.61 -13.86 4.65
N LEU A 278 11.78 -12.86 4.29
CA LEU A 278 11.83 -12.23 2.98
C LEU A 278 13.12 -11.43 2.75
N LYS A 279 13.84 -11.03 3.81
CA LYS A 279 15.14 -10.36 3.70
C LYS A 279 16.23 -11.24 3.10
N GLN A 280 16.01 -12.55 3.07
CA GLN A 280 16.97 -13.51 2.49
C GLN A 280 16.80 -13.68 0.98
N LEU A 281 15.78 -13.06 0.37
CA LEU A 281 15.56 -13.15 -1.07
C LEU A 281 16.69 -12.45 -1.84
N PRO A 282 17.20 -13.05 -2.92
CA PRO A 282 18.25 -12.44 -3.70
C PRO A 282 17.74 -11.18 -4.42
N ASN A 283 18.61 -10.17 -4.52
CA ASN A 283 18.37 -9.02 -5.37
C ASN A 283 18.25 -9.49 -6.82
N ALA A 284 17.12 -9.22 -7.44
CA ALA A 284 16.84 -9.61 -8.81
C ALA A 284 16.02 -8.51 -9.49
N PRO A 285 16.11 -8.42 -10.82
CA PRO A 285 15.41 -7.40 -11.58
C PRO A 285 13.90 -7.62 -11.70
N ASP A 286 13.45 -8.86 -11.55
CA ASP A 286 12.06 -9.25 -11.58
C ASP A 286 11.70 -9.92 -10.24
N GLU A 287 10.42 -9.83 -9.86
CA GLU A 287 9.95 -10.39 -8.59
C GLU A 287 10.09 -11.91 -8.50
N VAL A 288 9.94 -12.59 -9.63
CA VAL A 288 9.90 -14.05 -9.76
C VAL A 288 10.79 -14.52 -10.89
N GLU A 289 11.07 -15.83 -10.93
CA GLU A 289 11.97 -16.43 -11.92
C GLU A 289 11.26 -17.49 -12.78
N VAL A 290 11.40 -17.35 -14.09
CA VAL A 290 10.97 -18.36 -15.05
C VAL A 290 12.14 -18.66 -15.99
N GLN A 291 12.76 -19.83 -15.77
CA GLN A 291 13.97 -20.24 -16.50
C GLN A 291 13.67 -20.56 -17.96
N ALA A 292 14.50 -20.07 -18.88
CA ALA A 292 14.36 -20.32 -20.32
C ALA A 292 14.27 -21.82 -20.64
N ARG A 293 15.20 -22.63 -20.12
CA ARG A 293 15.20 -24.11 -20.27
C ARG A 293 13.89 -24.77 -19.83
N LYS A 294 13.20 -24.22 -18.83
CA LYS A 294 11.94 -24.77 -18.34
C LYS A 294 10.83 -24.61 -19.38
N LEU A 295 10.88 -23.53 -20.15
CA LEU A 295 9.97 -23.27 -21.24
C LEU A 295 10.38 -24.04 -22.50
N THR A 296 11.64 -23.93 -22.93
CA THR A 296 12.11 -24.50 -24.20
C THR A 296 12.26 -26.02 -24.16
N ASP A 297 12.81 -26.57 -23.07
CA ASP A 297 13.22 -27.97 -23.03
C ASP A 297 12.10 -28.87 -22.45
N TYR A 298 11.12 -28.26 -21.77
CA TYR A 298 10.03 -28.96 -21.10
C TYR A 298 8.64 -28.48 -21.54
N LEU A 299 8.26 -27.23 -21.28
CA LEU A 299 6.86 -26.79 -21.41
C LEU A 299 6.38 -26.70 -22.86
N LEU A 300 7.21 -26.15 -23.73
CA LEU A 300 6.97 -25.91 -25.16
C LEU A 300 7.68 -26.94 -26.05
N SER A 301 8.28 -27.97 -25.43
CA SER A 301 8.97 -29.04 -26.15
C SER A 301 7.99 -30.10 -26.66
N GLN A 302 7.92 -30.25 -27.99
CA GLN A 302 7.14 -31.30 -28.66
C GLN A 302 7.76 -32.71 -28.52
N THR A 303 9.02 -32.79 -28.09
CA THR A 303 9.77 -34.04 -27.97
C THR A 303 9.88 -34.53 -26.52
N HIS A 304 9.61 -33.68 -25.53
CA HIS A 304 9.70 -34.05 -24.12
C HIS A 304 8.58 -35.01 -23.71
N GLU A 305 8.93 -36.17 -23.14
CA GLU A 305 7.99 -37.25 -22.78
C GLU A 305 6.77 -36.77 -21.95
N LYS A 306 7.01 -35.97 -20.90
CA LYS A 306 5.95 -35.40 -20.04
C LYS A 306 5.46 -34.00 -20.44
N GLY A 307 6.11 -33.39 -21.43
CA GLY A 307 5.93 -31.98 -21.81
C GLY A 307 5.10 -31.81 -23.07
N LYS A 308 5.17 -32.79 -23.99
CA LYS A 308 4.53 -32.79 -25.30
C LYS A 308 3.03 -32.44 -25.29
N SER A 309 2.25 -32.94 -24.34
CA SER A 309 0.82 -32.60 -24.25
C SER A 309 0.56 -31.13 -23.92
N LYS A 310 1.45 -30.50 -23.16
CA LYS A 310 1.39 -29.06 -22.82
C LYS A 310 1.83 -28.23 -24.03
N ALA A 311 2.92 -28.61 -24.68
CA ALA A 311 3.42 -27.97 -25.89
C ALA A 311 2.33 -27.94 -26.99
N ARG A 312 1.66 -29.08 -27.21
CA ARG A 312 0.54 -29.17 -28.15
C ARG A 312 -0.60 -28.21 -27.80
N PHE A 313 -0.95 -28.07 -26.53
CA PHE A 313 -1.98 -27.13 -26.11
C PHE A 313 -1.60 -25.68 -26.44
N PHE A 314 -0.38 -25.25 -26.06
CA PHE A 314 0.08 -23.88 -26.32
C PHE A 314 0.13 -23.58 -27.82
N GLU A 315 0.58 -24.54 -28.63
CA GLU A 315 0.63 -24.39 -30.08
C GLU A 315 -0.76 -24.35 -30.72
N GLN A 316 -1.64 -25.30 -30.37
CA GLN A 316 -2.94 -25.42 -31.03
C GLN A 316 -3.95 -24.35 -30.59
N GLU A 317 -4.01 -24.05 -29.29
CA GLU A 317 -5.01 -23.14 -28.75
C GLU A 317 -4.54 -21.68 -28.77
N LEU A 318 -3.23 -21.44 -28.62
CA LEU A 318 -2.67 -20.09 -28.47
C LEU A 318 -1.66 -19.73 -29.57
N GLY A 319 -1.29 -20.65 -30.47
CA GLY A 319 -0.26 -20.38 -31.48
C GLY A 319 1.11 -20.07 -30.88
N ILE A 320 1.37 -20.48 -29.64
CA ILE A 320 2.64 -20.23 -28.94
C ILE A 320 3.56 -21.44 -29.17
N THR A 321 4.71 -21.19 -29.78
CA THR A 321 5.73 -22.21 -30.04
C THR A 321 6.95 -22.03 -29.14
N ALA A 322 7.96 -22.91 -29.26
CA ALA A 322 9.21 -22.78 -28.51
C ALA A 322 9.96 -21.47 -28.80
N GLU A 323 9.77 -20.86 -29.97
CA GLU A 323 10.38 -19.56 -30.33
C GLU A 323 9.77 -18.40 -29.53
N ASP A 324 8.51 -18.55 -29.12
CA ASP A 324 7.74 -17.57 -28.33
C ASP A 324 7.99 -17.68 -26.82
N TRP A 325 8.98 -18.45 -26.38
CA TRP A 325 9.20 -18.69 -24.95
C TRP A 325 9.34 -17.39 -24.15
N ARG A 326 9.95 -16.33 -24.72
CA ARG A 326 10.06 -15.03 -24.06
C ARG A 326 8.70 -14.37 -23.86
N TYR A 327 7.82 -14.44 -24.86
CA TYR A 327 6.47 -13.90 -24.82
C TYR A 327 5.61 -14.63 -23.78
N LEU A 328 5.67 -15.96 -23.73
CA LEU A 328 4.98 -16.72 -22.69
C LEU A 328 5.55 -16.41 -21.30
N ARG A 329 6.88 -16.43 -21.14
CA ARG A 329 7.58 -16.14 -19.88
C ARG A 329 7.08 -14.84 -19.26
N ASP A 330 7.07 -13.81 -20.09
CA ASP A 330 6.73 -12.43 -19.76
C ASP A 330 5.30 -12.30 -19.21
N GLN A 331 4.33 -12.87 -19.95
CA GLN A 331 2.93 -12.92 -19.52
C GLN A 331 2.74 -13.65 -18.19
N LEU A 332 3.42 -14.79 -17.99
CA LEU A 332 3.33 -15.53 -16.73
C LEU A 332 3.86 -14.72 -15.54
N MET A 333 4.96 -13.97 -15.73
CA MET A 333 5.57 -13.17 -14.67
C MET A 333 4.70 -11.98 -14.28
N ASP A 334 4.17 -11.22 -15.25
CA ASP A 334 3.33 -10.06 -14.97
C ASP A 334 1.96 -10.44 -14.41
N ALA A 335 1.31 -11.45 -14.98
CA ALA A 335 0.01 -11.90 -14.52
C ALA A 335 0.05 -12.42 -13.07
N LEU A 336 1.17 -13.06 -12.67
CA LEU A 336 1.37 -13.51 -11.29
C LEU A 336 1.37 -12.36 -10.28
N GLY A 337 1.89 -11.20 -10.66
CA GLY A 337 1.91 -9.99 -9.83
C GLY A 337 0.53 -9.48 -9.43
N LYS A 338 -0.52 -9.85 -10.19
CA LYS A 338 -1.90 -9.38 -9.97
C LYS A 338 -2.88 -10.49 -9.55
N ALA A 339 -2.48 -11.75 -9.68
CA ALA A 339 -3.37 -12.90 -9.46
C ALA A 339 -3.49 -13.30 -7.99
N SER A 340 -4.61 -13.94 -7.63
CA SER A 340 -4.80 -14.58 -6.33
C SER A 340 -4.19 -15.99 -6.31
N PHE A 341 -3.69 -16.45 -5.16
CA PHE A 341 -3.05 -17.76 -5.05
C PHE A 341 -4.02 -18.83 -4.54
N ASP A 342 -4.02 -19.97 -5.22
CA ASP A 342 -4.75 -21.18 -4.89
C ASP A 342 -3.81 -22.26 -4.34
N ASP A 343 -4.34 -23.22 -3.57
CA ASP A 343 -3.60 -24.41 -3.09
C ASP A 343 -2.24 -24.08 -2.45
N VAL A 344 -2.21 -23.01 -1.63
CA VAL A 344 -1.01 -22.61 -0.90
C VAL A 344 -0.73 -23.62 0.21
N ARG A 345 0.43 -24.27 0.15
CA ARG A 345 0.88 -25.26 1.13
C ARG A 345 2.38 -25.27 1.29
N VAL A 346 2.84 -25.78 2.42
CA VAL A 346 4.25 -26.00 2.70
C VAL A 346 4.52 -27.49 2.71
N ASP A 347 5.59 -27.92 2.03
CA ASP A 347 6.08 -29.31 2.06
C ASP A 347 7.62 -29.33 2.19
N ALA A 348 8.21 -30.52 2.17
CA ALA A 348 9.67 -30.71 2.31
C ALA A 348 10.51 -30.03 1.22
N TYR A 349 9.90 -29.59 0.11
CA TYR A 349 10.58 -28.90 -0.99
C TYR A 349 10.46 -27.39 -0.90
N GLY A 350 9.50 -26.86 -0.14
CA GLY A 350 9.27 -25.43 0.02
C GLY A 350 7.78 -25.06 0.04
N ILE A 351 7.51 -23.77 -0.19
CA ILE A 351 6.14 -23.25 -0.29
C ILE A 351 5.66 -23.43 -1.72
N ARG A 352 4.55 -24.14 -1.91
CA ARG A 352 3.94 -24.38 -3.21
C ARG A 352 2.61 -23.70 -3.28
N PHE A 353 2.29 -23.22 -4.47
CA PHE A 353 1.02 -22.58 -4.75
C PHE A 353 0.69 -22.72 -6.23
N SER A 354 -0.60 -22.70 -6.53
CA SER A 354 -1.11 -22.72 -7.89
C SER A 354 -1.82 -21.41 -8.20
N VAL A 355 -1.83 -21.01 -9.46
CA VAL A 355 -2.41 -19.74 -9.88
C VAL A 355 -3.03 -19.90 -11.26
N LEU A 356 -4.29 -19.49 -11.39
CA LEU A 356 -4.94 -19.33 -12.69
C LEU A 356 -4.54 -18.00 -13.32
N LEU A 357 -3.87 -18.05 -14.46
CA LEU A 357 -3.37 -16.88 -15.18
C LEU A 357 -4.02 -16.80 -16.57
N PRO A 358 -4.47 -15.62 -17.02
CA PRO A 358 -4.83 -15.43 -18.43
C PRO A 358 -3.54 -15.39 -19.26
N VAL A 359 -3.56 -16.04 -20.43
CA VAL A 359 -2.47 -15.99 -21.42
C VAL A 359 -3.06 -15.72 -22.79
N GLN A 360 -2.59 -14.65 -23.43
CA GLN A 360 -2.88 -14.33 -24.82
C GLN A 360 -1.92 -15.07 -25.74
N GLY A 361 -2.47 -15.64 -26.80
CA GLY A 361 -1.76 -16.33 -27.85
C GLY A 361 -1.33 -15.40 -28.99
N ARG A 362 -0.36 -15.86 -29.78
CA ARG A 362 0.04 -15.20 -31.04
C ARG A 362 -1.08 -15.23 -32.09
N ASN A 363 -2.02 -16.15 -31.95
CA ASN A 363 -3.24 -16.23 -32.76
C ASN A 363 -4.36 -15.27 -32.29
N GLY A 364 -4.11 -14.41 -31.29
CA GLY A 364 -5.07 -13.47 -30.73
C GLY A 364 -6.06 -14.08 -29.74
N GLN A 365 -6.07 -15.41 -29.57
CA GLN A 365 -6.93 -16.09 -28.59
C GLN A 365 -6.38 -15.93 -27.18
N THR A 366 -7.25 -16.04 -26.18
CA THR A 366 -6.83 -16.02 -24.77
C THR A 366 -7.34 -17.26 -24.06
N ALA A 367 -6.48 -17.90 -23.27
CA ALA A 367 -6.85 -19.05 -22.46
C ALA A 367 -6.46 -18.84 -21.00
N THR A 368 -7.21 -19.46 -20.09
CA THR A 368 -6.80 -19.60 -18.70
C THR A 368 -5.79 -20.75 -18.58
N VAL A 369 -4.66 -20.47 -17.97
CA VAL A 369 -3.57 -21.40 -17.72
C VAL A 369 -3.41 -21.59 -16.22
N ASN A 370 -3.50 -22.82 -15.74
CA ASN A 370 -3.18 -23.16 -14.36
C ASN A 370 -1.67 -23.37 -14.23
N THR A 371 -1.03 -22.52 -13.44
CA THR A 371 0.41 -22.52 -13.20
C THR A 371 0.73 -22.97 -11.79
N ALA A 372 1.73 -23.83 -11.64
CA ALA A 372 2.23 -24.26 -10.34
C ALA A 372 3.58 -23.60 -10.08
N TRP A 373 3.76 -23.07 -8.88
CA TRP A 373 4.95 -22.33 -8.44
C TRP A 373 5.51 -22.92 -7.15
N ILE A 374 6.80 -22.66 -6.91
CA ILE A 374 7.47 -23.03 -5.66
C ILE A 374 8.43 -21.93 -5.22
N VAL A 375 8.44 -21.66 -3.92
CA VAL A 375 9.46 -20.85 -3.23
C VAL A 375 10.28 -21.77 -2.36
N ARG A 376 11.60 -21.79 -2.56
CA ARG A 376 12.55 -22.49 -1.69
C ARG A 376 13.26 -21.49 -0.79
N SER A 377 13.95 -22.02 0.22
CA SER A 377 14.82 -21.23 1.08
C SER A 377 15.80 -20.39 0.25
N LYS A 378 15.80 -19.06 0.47
CA LYS A 378 16.68 -18.09 -0.21
C LYS A 378 16.52 -18.02 -1.73
N GLU A 379 15.39 -18.50 -2.26
CA GLU A 379 15.07 -18.42 -3.70
C GLU A 379 13.80 -17.60 -3.91
N ARG A 380 13.71 -16.93 -5.07
CA ARG A 380 12.46 -16.33 -5.54
C ARG A 380 11.49 -17.40 -6.02
N ALA A 381 10.24 -17.01 -6.25
CA ALA A 381 9.23 -17.94 -6.73
C ALA A 381 9.63 -18.41 -8.13
N THR A 382 9.61 -19.72 -8.35
CA THR A 382 10.01 -20.35 -9.61
C THR A 382 8.86 -21.15 -10.20
N LEU A 383 8.72 -21.10 -11.53
CA LEU A 383 7.70 -21.87 -12.24
C LEU A 383 8.02 -23.38 -12.21
N VAL A 384 7.06 -24.17 -11.71
CA VAL A 384 7.13 -25.64 -11.71
C VAL A 384 6.52 -26.22 -12.98
N THR A 385 5.33 -25.77 -13.37
CA THR A 385 4.65 -26.22 -14.59
C THR A 385 3.50 -25.28 -14.95
N ALA A 386 2.97 -25.40 -16.17
CA ALA A 386 1.78 -24.71 -16.63
C ALA A 386 0.92 -25.68 -17.46
N ILE A 387 -0.37 -25.73 -17.18
CA ILE A 387 -1.33 -26.63 -17.84
C ILE A 387 -2.63 -25.88 -18.17
N PRO A 388 -3.48 -26.40 -19.06
CA PRO A 388 -4.79 -25.80 -19.31
C PRO A 388 -5.60 -25.65 -18.02
N GLY A 389 -6.13 -24.46 -17.79
CA GLY A 389 -7.07 -24.16 -16.70
C GLY A 389 -8.53 -24.27 -17.14
N PRO A 390 -9.48 -24.11 -16.20
CA PRO A 390 -10.90 -24.09 -16.53
C PRO A 390 -11.25 -22.89 -17.41
N LYS A 391 -12.06 -23.10 -18.46
CA LYS A 391 -12.48 -22.03 -19.37
C LYS A 391 -13.28 -20.96 -18.61
N GLY A 392 -12.95 -19.69 -18.84
CA GLY A 392 -13.66 -18.55 -18.26
C GLY A 392 -13.41 -18.31 -16.76
N ALA A 393 -12.42 -18.98 -16.14
CA ALA A 393 -12.17 -18.84 -14.71
C ALA A 393 -11.47 -17.53 -14.32
N VAL A 394 -10.87 -16.81 -15.28
CA VAL A 394 -10.21 -15.52 -15.04
C VAL A 394 -10.62 -14.53 -16.11
N SER A 395 -10.89 -13.28 -15.72
CA SER A 395 -11.25 -12.21 -16.66
C SER A 395 -10.10 -11.94 -17.64
N HIS A 396 -10.44 -11.81 -18.92
CA HIS A 396 -9.51 -11.46 -19.99
C HIS A 396 -9.18 -9.96 -20.05
N SER A 397 -9.90 -9.10 -19.33
CA SER A 397 -9.71 -7.64 -19.31
C SER A 397 -8.46 -7.17 -18.55
N ALA A 398 -7.67 -8.10 -18.01
CA ALA A 398 -6.53 -7.84 -17.13
C ALA A 398 -5.16 -8.09 -17.78
N LEU A 399 -5.12 -8.33 -19.09
CA LEU A 399 -3.88 -8.55 -19.82
C LEU A 399 -3.27 -7.23 -20.28
N ASP A 400 -2.13 -6.87 -19.68
CA ASP A 400 -1.30 -5.80 -20.20
C ASP A 400 -0.65 -6.23 -21.51
N ALA A 401 -0.33 -5.28 -22.38
CA ALA A 401 0.40 -5.58 -23.61
C ALA A 401 1.80 -6.11 -23.27
N SER A 402 2.16 -7.28 -23.79
CA SER A 402 3.50 -7.84 -23.55
C SER A 402 4.57 -6.90 -24.10
N PRO A 403 5.58 -6.53 -23.30
CA PRO A 403 6.74 -5.78 -23.78
C PRO A 403 7.63 -6.55 -24.77
N VAL A 404 7.40 -7.85 -24.98
CA VAL A 404 8.20 -8.67 -25.90
C VAL A 404 7.79 -8.40 -27.35
N VAL A 405 8.74 -7.91 -28.14
CA VAL A 405 8.50 -7.62 -29.55
C VAL A 405 8.39 -8.92 -30.36
N PRO A 406 7.56 -8.95 -31.41
CA PRO A 406 7.43 -10.13 -32.26
C PRO A 406 8.78 -10.60 -32.81
N PRO A 407 8.98 -11.93 -32.96
CA PRO A 407 10.23 -12.48 -33.48
C PRO A 407 10.48 -12.11 -34.95
N GLU A 408 9.44 -11.79 -35.72
CA GLU A 408 9.57 -11.44 -37.15
C GLU A 408 10.26 -10.09 -37.39
N LEU A 409 10.29 -9.21 -36.39
CA LEU A 409 11.04 -7.95 -36.47
C LEU A 409 12.53 -8.21 -36.28
N GLU A 410 13.33 -7.78 -37.25
CA GLU A 410 14.79 -7.89 -37.26
C GLU A 410 15.49 -6.53 -37.38
N GLY A 411 16.80 -6.51 -37.15
CA GLY A 411 17.65 -5.35 -37.41
C GLY A 411 17.19 -4.07 -36.74
N ALA A 412 17.14 -2.98 -37.52
CA ALA A 412 16.78 -1.65 -37.03
C ALA A 412 15.30 -1.56 -36.59
N ASP A 413 14.40 -2.21 -37.33
CA ASP A 413 12.95 -2.21 -37.03
C ASP A 413 12.68 -2.88 -35.68
N ARG A 414 13.40 -3.97 -35.37
CA ARG A 414 13.36 -4.60 -34.05
C ARG A 414 13.79 -3.64 -32.95
N TRP A 415 14.91 -2.93 -33.16
CA TRP A 415 15.43 -2.02 -32.16
C TRP A 415 14.50 -0.83 -31.91
N GLN A 416 13.93 -0.26 -32.98
CA GLN A 416 12.93 0.79 -32.85
C GLN A 416 11.72 0.30 -32.04
N ALA A 417 11.16 -0.87 -32.39
CA ALA A 417 10.01 -1.42 -31.70
C ALA A 417 10.26 -1.79 -30.22
N ILE A 418 11.51 -2.15 -29.87
CA ILE A 418 11.92 -2.34 -28.47
C ILE A 418 12.01 -1.01 -27.75
N PHE A 419 12.61 0.00 -28.39
CA PHE A 419 12.79 1.34 -27.83
C PHE A 419 11.44 2.00 -27.56
N ASP A 420 10.52 2.00 -28.53
CA ASP A 420 9.21 2.63 -28.39
C ASP A 420 8.40 2.03 -27.24
N ARG A 421 8.40 0.69 -27.13
CA ARG A 421 7.77 -0.02 -25.99
C ARG A 421 8.45 0.32 -24.66
N ALA A 422 9.78 0.46 -24.65
CA ALA A 422 10.53 0.79 -23.44
C ALA A 422 10.26 2.23 -22.97
N VAL A 423 10.16 3.19 -23.91
CA VAL A 423 9.75 4.57 -23.63
C VAL A 423 8.33 4.60 -23.08
N GLN A 424 7.38 3.93 -23.75
CA GLN A 424 5.99 3.86 -23.28
C GLN A 424 5.89 3.28 -21.87
N ALA A 425 6.52 2.13 -21.61
CA ALA A 425 6.52 1.51 -20.29
C ALA A 425 7.18 2.41 -19.23
N GLY A 426 8.24 3.13 -19.60
CA GLY A 426 8.88 4.11 -18.73
C GLY A 426 7.96 5.27 -18.37
N GLN A 427 7.24 5.83 -19.34
CA GLN A 427 6.29 6.93 -19.13
C GLN A 427 5.12 6.51 -18.24
N GLU A 428 4.53 5.34 -18.50
CA GLU A 428 3.44 4.77 -17.69
C GLU A 428 3.91 4.55 -16.25
N ALA A 429 5.08 3.91 -16.05
CA ALA A 429 5.64 3.67 -14.73
C ALA A 429 5.97 4.97 -13.96
N ALA A 430 6.49 6.00 -14.65
CA ALA A 430 6.75 7.30 -14.02
C ALA A 430 5.46 8.01 -13.62
N ALA A 431 4.39 7.89 -14.41
CA ALA A 431 3.09 8.48 -14.11
C ALA A 431 2.43 7.80 -12.91
N GLU A 432 2.49 6.47 -12.83
CA GLU A 432 1.93 5.68 -11.73
C GLU A 432 2.76 5.72 -10.44
N CYS A 433 4.05 6.06 -10.56
CA CYS A 433 4.95 6.18 -9.43
C CYS A 433 4.42 7.21 -8.42
N VAL A 434 4.39 6.79 -7.15
CA VAL A 434 4.08 7.64 -6.01
C VAL A 434 5.39 7.89 -5.28
N PRO A 435 5.98 9.09 -5.38
CA PRO A 435 7.25 9.40 -4.74
C PRO A 435 7.18 9.31 -3.22
N THR A 436 8.32 9.07 -2.60
CA THR A 436 8.48 9.18 -1.15
C THR A 436 8.64 10.65 -0.79
N PRO A 437 7.73 11.25 0.02
CA PRO A 437 7.85 12.66 0.35
C PRO A 437 9.14 13.01 1.07
N MET A 438 9.64 14.22 0.79
CA MET A 438 10.83 14.78 1.41
C MET A 438 10.43 15.98 2.27
N LYS A 439 10.92 16.03 3.51
CA LYS A 439 10.76 17.19 4.39
C LYS A 439 12.06 17.99 4.42
N ILE A 440 11.98 19.27 4.09
CA ILE A 440 13.08 20.22 4.30
C ILE A 440 13.00 20.73 5.75
N SER A 441 14.13 20.73 6.46
CA SER A 441 14.21 21.25 7.83
C SER A 441 13.74 22.70 7.89
N GLY A 442 12.69 22.99 8.67
CA GLY A 442 12.07 24.32 8.73
C GLY A 442 11.34 24.79 7.47
N GLY A 443 11.32 24.00 6.39
CA GLY A 443 10.65 24.29 5.12
C GLY A 443 9.39 23.46 4.91
N GLU A 444 8.82 23.52 3.71
CA GLU A 444 7.63 22.74 3.36
C GLU A 444 7.94 21.25 3.17
N LEU A 445 6.88 20.43 3.20
CA LEU A 445 6.92 19.04 2.78
C LEU A 445 6.71 18.96 1.26
N ILE A 446 7.61 18.28 0.57
CA ILE A 446 7.55 18.10 -0.89
C ILE A 446 7.05 16.68 -1.18
N MET A 447 5.80 16.57 -1.65
CA MET A 447 5.19 15.29 -2.00
C MET A 447 5.86 14.59 -3.19
N GLU A 448 6.56 15.34 -4.05
CA GLU A 448 7.36 14.79 -5.17
C GLU A 448 8.73 14.23 -4.74
N GLY A 449 9.08 14.34 -3.45
CA GLY A 449 10.30 13.74 -2.91
C GLY A 449 11.58 14.46 -3.31
N GLU A 450 12.69 13.72 -3.34
CA GLU A 450 14.02 14.25 -3.62
C GLU A 450 14.19 14.60 -5.10
N CYS A 451 14.93 15.69 -5.36
CA CYS A 451 15.28 16.10 -6.70
C CYS A 451 16.40 15.22 -7.27
N GLY A 452 16.22 14.71 -8.49
CA GLY A 452 17.21 13.86 -9.14
C GLY A 452 16.76 13.29 -10.48
N GLY A 453 17.53 12.32 -10.99
CA GLY A 453 17.25 11.66 -12.26
C GLY A 453 17.77 10.23 -12.32
N ALA A 454 17.58 9.58 -13.46
CA ALA A 454 18.02 8.21 -13.69
C ALA A 454 18.49 7.97 -15.13
N TYR A 455 19.34 6.96 -15.30
CA TYR A 455 19.84 6.50 -16.58
C TYR A 455 19.66 4.99 -16.73
N VAL A 456 19.35 4.56 -17.95
CA VAL A 456 19.50 3.17 -18.40
C VAL A 456 20.80 3.04 -19.17
N ILE A 457 21.67 2.13 -18.73
CA ILE A 457 23.00 1.95 -19.28
C ILE A 457 23.06 0.61 -20.02
N VAL A 458 23.26 0.67 -21.33
CA VAL A 458 23.42 -0.50 -22.21
C VAL A 458 24.92 -0.68 -22.51
N PRO A 459 25.52 -1.86 -22.22
CA PRO A 459 26.94 -2.08 -22.41
C PRO A 459 27.35 -2.16 -23.89
N ASP A 460 28.65 -2.00 -24.15
CA ASP A 460 29.31 -2.15 -25.46
C ASP A 460 28.68 -1.36 -26.63
N ALA A 461 28.98 -0.07 -26.70
CA ALA A 461 28.51 0.86 -27.74
C ALA A 461 28.92 0.53 -29.19
N ARG A 462 29.65 -0.58 -29.44
CA ARG A 462 30.15 -0.96 -30.77
C ARG A 462 29.22 -1.91 -31.52
N LYS A 463 28.23 -2.51 -30.85
CA LYS A 463 27.36 -3.53 -31.42
C LYS A 463 25.92 -3.47 -30.90
N GLY A 464 25.03 -4.20 -31.59
CA GLY A 464 23.65 -4.44 -31.17
C GLY A 464 22.84 -3.16 -30.87
N PHE A 465 21.97 -3.26 -29.88
CA PHE A 465 21.09 -2.17 -29.46
C PHE A 465 21.85 -0.92 -29.02
N ALA A 466 22.98 -1.05 -28.32
CA ALA A 466 23.78 0.09 -27.87
C ALA A 466 24.33 0.91 -29.05
N ARG A 467 24.87 0.24 -30.09
CA ARG A 467 25.29 0.94 -31.31
C ARG A 467 24.12 1.64 -31.98
N TRP A 468 22.97 0.97 -32.07
CA TRP A 468 21.76 1.53 -32.66
C TRP A 468 21.29 2.79 -31.91
N LEU A 469 21.24 2.77 -30.58
CA LEU A 469 20.91 3.95 -29.76
C LEU A 469 21.81 5.14 -30.10
N LYS A 470 23.13 4.90 -30.15
CA LYS A 470 24.11 5.95 -30.46
C LYS A 470 23.95 6.50 -31.88
N THR A 471 23.76 5.63 -32.88
CA THR A 471 23.64 6.04 -34.28
C THR A 471 22.37 6.85 -34.55
N ASN A 472 21.28 6.57 -33.82
CA ASN A 472 20.00 7.25 -33.98
C ASN A 472 19.78 8.40 -32.98
N GLY A 473 20.77 8.75 -32.16
CA GLY A 473 20.68 9.88 -31.22
C GLY A 473 19.80 9.64 -29.99
N HIS A 474 19.45 8.39 -29.68
CA HIS A 474 18.62 8.03 -28.52
C HIS A 474 19.42 7.84 -27.22
N GLY A 475 20.72 8.11 -27.23
CA GLY A 475 21.55 8.01 -26.04
C GLY A 475 22.95 8.57 -26.24
N VAL A 476 23.61 8.86 -25.13
CA VAL A 476 24.97 9.42 -25.09
C VAL A 476 25.98 8.39 -24.62
N ARG A 477 27.26 8.60 -24.94
CA ARG A 477 28.33 7.71 -24.47
C ARG A 477 28.42 7.79 -22.95
N HIS A 478 28.27 6.65 -22.28
CA HIS A 478 28.45 6.57 -20.84
C HIS A 478 29.95 6.56 -20.48
N TYR A 479 30.33 7.25 -19.40
CA TYR A 479 31.74 7.49 -19.05
C TYR A 479 32.53 6.20 -18.73
N HIS A 480 31.88 5.20 -18.12
CA HIS A 480 32.45 3.85 -17.91
C HIS A 480 32.29 2.92 -19.14
N GLY A 481 31.94 3.46 -20.31
CA GLY A 481 31.65 2.68 -21.50
C GLY A 481 30.18 2.26 -21.62
N GLY A 482 29.76 1.98 -22.85
CA GLY A 482 28.35 1.76 -23.22
C GLY A 482 27.64 3.03 -23.66
N VAL A 483 26.31 2.95 -23.74
CA VAL A 483 25.41 4.05 -24.07
C VAL A 483 24.41 4.22 -22.93
N SER A 484 24.23 5.46 -22.46
CA SER A 484 23.24 5.83 -21.46
C SER A 484 22.05 6.54 -22.12
N VAL A 485 20.86 6.09 -21.76
CA VAL A 485 19.57 6.71 -22.09
C VAL A 485 19.05 7.38 -20.83
N TYR A 486 18.69 8.66 -20.90
CA TYR A 486 18.14 9.38 -19.76
C TYR A 486 16.66 9.04 -19.55
N ALA A 487 16.22 9.00 -18.30
CA ALA A 487 14.81 8.90 -17.96
C ALA A 487 14.12 10.24 -18.20
N GLU A 488 13.33 10.34 -19.26
CA GLU A 488 12.57 11.54 -19.58
C GLU A 488 11.27 11.57 -18.76
N THR A 489 11.29 12.34 -17.66
CA THR A 489 10.14 12.53 -16.79
C THR A 489 9.78 14.01 -16.68
N GLU A 490 8.47 14.32 -16.68
CA GLU A 490 7.94 15.67 -16.41
C GLU A 490 7.91 16.00 -14.90
N SER A 491 8.93 15.58 -14.15
CA SER A 491 9.06 15.81 -12.71
C SER A 491 10.54 15.85 -12.32
N GLN A 492 10.83 16.58 -11.23
CA GLN A 492 12.14 16.59 -10.57
C GLN A 492 12.39 15.33 -9.73
N SER A 493 11.38 14.49 -9.53
CA SER A 493 11.43 13.36 -8.61
C SER A 493 12.39 12.26 -9.07
N VAL A 494 13.39 11.95 -8.24
CA VAL A 494 14.28 10.79 -8.47
C VAL A 494 13.52 9.46 -8.47
N ASP A 495 12.46 9.33 -7.67
CA ASP A 495 11.64 8.12 -7.60
C ASP A 495 10.90 7.86 -8.92
N ARG A 496 10.35 8.91 -9.55
CA ARG A 496 9.71 8.81 -10.87
C ARG A 496 10.72 8.48 -11.96
N ALA A 497 11.87 9.15 -11.96
CA ALA A 497 12.94 8.87 -12.92
C ALA A 497 13.45 7.42 -12.77
N LYS A 498 13.59 6.93 -11.54
CA LYS A 498 13.94 5.53 -11.27
C LYS A 498 12.88 4.57 -11.79
N ALA A 499 11.59 4.81 -11.50
CA ALA A 499 10.49 3.98 -11.98
C ALA A 499 10.48 3.91 -13.52
N TYR A 500 10.67 5.04 -14.20
CA TYR A 500 10.86 5.09 -15.65
C TYR A 500 11.99 4.16 -16.09
N ALA A 501 13.19 4.35 -15.53
CA ALA A 501 14.38 3.64 -15.96
C ALA A 501 14.29 2.12 -15.69
N GLU A 502 13.67 1.72 -14.58
CA GLU A 502 13.45 0.31 -14.25
C GLU A 502 12.46 -0.36 -15.19
N ALA A 503 11.35 0.31 -15.54
CA ALA A 503 10.39 -0.19 -16.52
C ALA A 503 11.00 -0.26 -17.92
N PHE A 504 11.72 0.76 -18.35
CA PHE A 504 12.47 0.77 -19.61
C PHE A 504 13.47 -0.41 -19.67
N ALA A 505 14.28 -0.58 -18.61
CA ALA A 505 15.24 -1.67 -18.50
C ALA A 505 14.57 -3.06 -18.46
N LYS A 506 13.38 -3.17 -17.86
CA LYS A 506 12.57 -4.38 -17.87
C LYS A 506 12.20 -4.77 -19.30
N VAL A 507 11.73 -3.85 -20.14
CA VAL A 507 11.44 -4.09 -21.57
C VAL A 507 12.70 -4.57 -22.32
N LEU A 508 13.84 -3.90 -22.12
CA LEU A 508 15.11 -4.29 -22.75
C LEU A 508 15.49 -5.74 -22.42
N ARG A 509 15.53 -6.08 -21.12
CA ARG A 509 15.92 -7.43 -20.65
C ARG A 509 14.96 -8.51 -21.14
N ARG A 510 13.66 -8.22 -21.19
CA ARG A 510 12.65 -9.12 -21.73
C ARG A 510 12.85 -9.43 -23.20
N ASN A 511 13.42 -8.49 -23.95
CA ASN A 511 13.81 -8.64 -25.36
C ASN A 511 15.26 -9.12 -25.57
N GLY A 512 15.97 -9.49 -24.50
CA GLY A 512 17.33 -10.03 -24.58
C GLY A 512 18.43 -8.96 -24.69
N VAL A 513 18.13 -7.70 -24.35
CA VAL A 513 19.11 -6.62 -24.28
C VAL A 513 19.58 -6.45 -22.84
N GLU A 514 20.86 -6.68 -22.59
CA GLU A 514 21.47 -6.44 -21.28
C GLU A 514 21.52 -4.94 -20.98
N CYS A 515 21.21 -4.57 -19.73
CA CYS A 515 21.29 -3.19 -19.27
C CYS A 515 21.31 -3.13 -17.73
N ARG A 516 21.66 -1.97 -17.20
CA ARG A 516 21.55 -1.63 -15.77
C ARG A 516 20.98 -0.23 -15.58
N VAL A 517 20.37 0.02 -14.42
CA VAL A 517 19.83 1.33 -14.04
C VAL A 517 20.79 2.01 -13.06
N SER A 518 20.88 3.34 -13.14
CA SER A 518 21.58 4.18 -12.17
C SER A 518 20.75 5.42 -11.89
N THR A 519 20.72 5.88 -10.64
CA THR A 519 20.08 7.14 -10.23
C THR A 519 21.12 8.15 -9.76
N TYR A 520 20.73 9.42 -9.70
CA TYR A 520 21.52 10.50 -9.11
C TYR A 520 20.60 11.54 -8.48
N LEU A 521 21.10 12.25 -7.46
CA LEU A 521 20.42 13.38 -6.82
C LEU A 521 21.01 14.70 -7.33
N THR A 522 20.23 15.78 -7.27
CA THR A 522 20.61 17.13 -7.72
C THR A 522 20.49 18.15 -6.63
#